data_AF-A0A0C3S3Q2-F1
#
_entry.id   AF-A0A0C3S3Q2-F1
#
_cell.length_a   1.000
_cell.length_b   1.000
_cell.length_c   1.000
_cell.angle_alpha   90.00
_cell.angle_beta   90.00
_cell.angle_gamma   90.00
#
_symmetry.space_group_name_H-M   'P 1'
#
loop_
_entity.id
_entity.type
_entity.pdbx_description
1 polymer ?
#
loop_
_entity_poly.entity_id
_entity_poly.type
_entity_poly.pdbx_seq_one_letter_code
_entity_poly.pdbx_strand_id
1 'polypeptide(L)'
;MSSVSSQDRATSSTNQDDDILLQEMGYVPSFKREFTSLSTISFAFSIMGLCSSIATTFSPAAVRRARLRDMVLASWLLHVPNARHGASVAEIVGAFPTCGGMYMASAQLAPLRYRAIVGWIVGWLSVLGIIFALSSVEFGLPNMIWAAVVIAKDGDYVLSSGKSVGLCTGLLVIHGILNCLPTRSLSRLNSGFVFINLGATILTIIVLLAMTPRSEMHSAAFVFGPEGVINNAQGWTTGVAFLFGLLSA
;
A
#
# COMPACT_ATOMS: atom_id res chain seq x y z
N MET A 1 19.22 -15.94 -22.71
CA MET A 1 20.58 -15.77 -22.14
C MET A 1 21.23 -14.43 -22.51
N SER A 2 20.89 -13.78 -23.63
CA SER A 2 21.43 -12.45 -23.98
C SER A 2 20.82 -11.27 -23.21
N SER A 3 19.57 -11.38 -22.75
CA SER A 3 18.87 -10.31 -22.01
C SER A 3 19.40 -10.08 -20.59
N VAL A 4 19.97 -11.12 -19.97
CA VAL A 4 20.53 -11.06 -18.60
C VAL A 4 21.86 -10.32 -18.60
N SER A 5 22.71 -10.55 -19.61
CA SER A 5 24.01 -9.86 -19.78
C SER A 5 23.86 -8.34 -20.02
N SER A 6 22.84 -7.92 -20.77
CA SER A 6 22.52 -6.50 -20.95
C SER A 6 21.98 -5.85 -19.68
N GLN A 7 21.21 -6.60 -18.88
CA GLN A 7 20.63 -6.10 -17.62
C GLN A 7 21.73 -5.89 -16.58
N ASP A 8 22.64 -6.86 -16.43
CA ASP A 8 23.77 -6.77 -15.48
C ASP A 8 24.68 -5.57 -15.80
N ARG A 9 24.96 -5.34 -17.10
CA ARG A 9 25.78 -4.21 -17.55
C ARG A 9 25.10 -2.87 -17.30
N ALA A 10 23.80 -2.76 -17.55
CA ALA A 10 23.01 -1.56 -17.27
C ALA A 10 22.89 -1.28 -15.75
N THR A 11 22.68 -2.29 -14.90
CA THR A 11 22.70 -2.10 -13.44
C THR A 11 24.07 -1.69 -12.92
N SER A 12 25.16 -2.17 -13.53
CA SER A 12 26.51 -1.78 -13.14
C SER A 12 26.82 -0.31 -13.49
N SER A 13 26.34 0.19 -14.63
CA SER A 13 26.50 1.61 -15.00
C SER A 13 25.64 2.52 -14.14
N THR A 14 24.38 2.18 -13.89
CA THR A 14 23.49 3.00 -13.03
C THR A 14 24.02 3.10 -11.60
N ASN A 15 24.58 2.02 -11.04
CA ASN A 15 25.18 2.06 -9.71
C ASN A 15 26.41 2.98 -9.64
N GLN A 16 27.20 3.06 -10.72
CA GLN A 16 28.35 3.97 -10.80
C GLN A 16 27.90 5.43 -10.93
N ASP A 17 26.88 5.70 -11.74
CA ASP A 17 26.31 7.04 -11.91
C ASP A 17 25.73 7.56 -10.57
N ASP A 18 25.01 6.72 -9.83
CA ASP A 18 24.48 7.08 -8.51
C ASP A 18 25.59 7.33 -7.48
N ASP A 19 26.69 6.58 -7.54
CA ASP A 19 27.84 6.76 -6.64
C ASP A 19 28.57 8.08 -6.91
N ILE A 20 28.63 8.52 -8.18
CA ILE A 20 29.16 9.82 -8.57
C ILE A 20 28.27 10.94 -8.01
N LEU A 21 26.95 10.84 -8.18
CA LEU A 21 26.00 11.82 -7.62
C LEU A 21 26.09 11.94 -6.09
N LEU A 22 26.28 10.81 -5.40
CA LEU A 22 26.50 10.80 -3.95
C LEU A 22 27.79 11.54 -3.55
N GLN A 23 28.88 11.32 -4.30
CA GLN A 23 30.15 12.00 -4.07
C GLN A 23 30.05 13.51 -4.34
N GLU A 24 29.32 13.93 -5.37
CA GLU A 24 29.05 15.35 -5.66
C GLU A 24 28.27 16.02 -4.52
N MET A 25 27.39 15.28 -3.84
CA MET A 25 26.68 15.74 -2.64
C MET A 25 27.51 15.68 -1.36
N GLY A 26 28.75 15.18 -1.42
CA GLY A 26 29.65 15.05 -0.27
C GLY A 26 29.43 13.80 0.59
N TYR A 27 28.69 12.80 0.09
CA TYR A 27 28.44 11.55 0.79
C TYR A 27 29.32 10.42 0.26
N VAL A 28 29.89 9.62 1.18
CA VAL A 28 30.64 8.41 0.84
C VAL A 28 29.66 7.24 0.66
N PRO A 29 29.63 6.57 -0.51
CA PRO A 29 28.81 5.38 -0.73
C PRO A 29 29.30 4.24 0.18
N SER A 30 28.60 4.01 1.29
CA SER A 30 28.97 3.00 2.30
C SER A 30 28.03 1.80 2.35
N PHE A 31 26.87 1.89 1.69
CA PHE A 31 25.86 0.85 1.68
C PHE A 31 25.99 -0.06 0.45
N LYS A 32 25.93 -1.38 0.67
CA LYS A 32 25.84 -2.36 -0.41
C LYS A 32 24.41 -2.37 -0.98
N ARG A 33 24.26 -2.10 -2.27
CA ARG A 33 22.98 -2.21 -2.98
C ARG A 33 22.63 -3.69 -3.20
N GLU A 34 21.92 -4.29 -2.25
CA GLU A 34 21.52 -5.70 -2.31
C GLU A 34 20.17 -5.93 -3.03
N PHE A 35 19.39 -4.86 -3.28
CA PHE A 35 18.10 -4.94 -3.96
C PHE A 35 18.25 -4.70 -5.46
N THR A 36 17.81 -5.66 -6.27
CA THR A 36 17.66 -5.49 -7.72
C THR A 36 16.36 -4.73 -8.03
N SER A 37 16.25 -4.08 -9.19
CA SER A 37 15.04 -3.34 -9.59
C SER A 37 13.77 -4.18 -9.53
N LEU A 38 13.86 -5.47 -9.92
CA LEU A 38 12.75 -6.41 -9.83
C LEU A 38 12.39 -6.73 -8.38
N SER A 39 13.39 -6.88 -7.50
CA SER A 39 13.18 -7.07 -6.06
C SER A 39 12.55 -5.83 -5.41
N THR A 40 12.90 -4.62 -5.85
CA THR A 40 12.32 -3.36 -5.36
C THR A 40 10.87 -3.19 -5.80
N ILE A 41 10.55 -3.47 -7.06
CA ILE A 41 9.17 -3.47 -7.57
C ILE A 41 8.33 -4.51 -6.80
N SER A 42 8.90 -5.71 -6.64
CA SER A 42 8.28 -6.79 -5.87
C SER A 42 7.99 -6.35 -4.42
N PHE A 43 8.98 -5.75 -3.76
CA PHE A 43 8.81 -5.17 -2.42
C PHE A 43 7.73 -4.10 -2.36
N ALA A 44 7.67 -3.20 -3.33
CA ALA A 44 6.63 -2.18 -3.40
C ALA A 44 5.22 -2.80 -3.52
N PHE A 45 5.02 -3.77 -4.42
CA PHE A 45 3.74 -4.47 -4.57
C PHE A 45 3.33 -5.25 -3.31
N SER A 46 4.30 -5.86 -2.65
CA SER A 46 4.12 -6.57 -1.38
C SER A 46 3.62 -5.63 -0.28
N ILE A 47 4.23 -4.46 -0.12
CA ILE A 47 3.82 -3.44 0.86
C ILE A 47 2.41 -2.91 0.57
N MET A 48 2.05 -2.72 -0.70
CA MET A 48 0.73 -2.19 -1.07
C MET A 48 -0.43 -3.15 -0.74
N GLY A 49 -0.15 -4.44 -0.54
CA GLY A 49 -1.11 -5.40 0.00
C GLY A 49 -2.46 -5.45 -0.73
N LEU A 50 -2.45 -5.65 -2.06
CA LEU A 50 -3.63 -5.51 -2.94
C LEU A 50 -4.89 -6.21 -2.40
N CYS A 51 -4.77 -7.47 -1.99
CA CYS A 51 -5.91 -8.26 -1.51
C CYS A 51 -6.46 -7.72 -0.18
N SER A 52 -5.57 -7.39 0.76
CA SER A 52 -5.96 -6.86 2.08
C SER A 52 -6.62 -5.50 1.92
N SER A 53 -6.06 -4.62 1.09
CA SER A 53 -6.57 -3.27 0.84
C SER A 53 -8.00 -3.31 0.31
N ILE A 54 -8.27 -4.14 -0.71
CA ILE A 54 -9.63 -4.32 -1.24
C ILE A 54 -10.58 -4.81 -0.15
N ALA A 55 -10.18 -5.83 0.62
CA ALA A 55 -11.04 -6.42 1.63
C ALA A 55 -11.34 -5.47 2.80
N THR A 56 -10.39 -4.59 3.18
CA THR A 56 -10.63 -3.53 4.17
C THR A 56 -11.48 -2.39 3.62
N THR A 57 -11.27 -2.00 2.36
CA THR A 57 -12.01 -0.94 1.68
C THR A 57 -13.49 -1.31 1.49
N PHE A 58 -13.78 -2.53 1.02
CA PHE A 58 -15.15 -3.01 0.83
C PHE A 58 -15.80 -3.55 2.11
N SER A 59 -15.36 -3.07 3.28
CA SER A 59 -15.99 -3.46 4.54
C SER A 59 -17.50 -3.21 4.51
N PRO A 60 -18.33 -4.06 5.14
CA PRO A 60 -19.78 -3.87 5.16
C PRO A 60 -20.20 -2.50 5.71
N ALA A 61 -19.38 -1.89 6.57
CA ALA A 61 -19.60 -0.55 7.09
C ALA A 61 -19.40 0.54 6.01
N ALA A 62 -18.39 0.41 5.16
CA ALA A 62 -18.13 1.34 4.06
C ALA A 62 -19.19 1.22 2.97
N VAL A 63 -19.51 -0.01 2.53
CA VAL A 63 -20.53 -0.29 1.50
C VAL A 63 -21.94 0.13 1.93
N ARG A 64 -22.23 0.16 3.24
CA ARG A 64 -23.51 0.65 3.76
C ARG A 64 -23.63 2.18 3.78
N ARG A 65 -22.51 2.90 3.94
CA ARG A 65 -22.48 4.37 4.05
C ARG A 65 -22.27 5.05 2.70
N ALA A 66 -21.36 4.50 1.91
CA ALA A 66 -21.10 4.94 0.55
C ALA A 66 -21.93 4.11 -0.42
N ARG A 67 -22.35 4.68 -1.54
CA ARG A 67 -22.93 3.89 -2.63
C ARG A 67 -21.80 3.15 -3.32
N LEU A 68 -21.99 1.86 -3.66
CA LEU A 68 -20.99 1.07 -4.39
C LEU A 68 -20.46 1.79 -5.63
N ARG A 69 -21.38 2.46 -6.35
CA ARG A 69 -21.02 3.33 -7.48
C ARG A 69 -20.05 4.44 -7.07
N ASP A 70 -20.37 5.18 -6.01
CA ASP A 70 -19.61 6.35 -5.61
C ASP A 70 -18.20 5.95 -5.16
N MET A 71 -18.03 4.79 -4.52
CA MET A 71 -16.73 4.21 -4.18
C MET A 71 -15.89 3.95 -5.44
N VAL A 72 -16.49 3.32 -6.46
CA VAL A 72 -15.81 3.01 -7.73
C VAL A 72 -15.44 4.29 -8.48
N LEU A 73 -16.39 5.20 -8.66
CA LEU A 73 -16.15 6.47 -9.36
C LEU A 73 -15.09 7.32 -8.64
N ALA A 74 -15.13 7.39 -7.31
CA ALA A 74 -14.13 8.09 -6.54
C ALA A 74 -12.74 7.46 -6.69
N SER A 75 -12.64 6.12 -6.68
CA SER A 75 -11.37 5.40 -6.88
C SER A 75 -10.75 5.73 -8.24
N TRP A 76 -11.55 5.74 -9.30
CA TRP A 76 -11.08 6.10 -10.65
C TRP A 76 -10.68 7.58 -10.75
N LEU A 77 -11.43 8.48 -10.11
CA LEU A 77 -11.14 9.92 -10.13
C LEU A 77 -9.82 10.24 -9.41
N LEU A 78 -9.55 9.60 -8.26
CA LEU A 78 -8.35 9.83 -7.46
C LEU A 78 -7.11 9.12 -8.01
N HIS A 79 -7.27 8.08 -8.84
CA HIS A 79 -6.14 7.32 -9.37
C HIS A 79 -5.15 8.19 -10.17
N VAL A 80 -5.64 9.06 -11.05
CA VAL A 80 -4.76 9.82 -11.96
C VAL A 80 -3.93 10.90 -11.24
N PRO A 81 -4.49 11.70 -10.30
CA PRO A 81 -3.68 12.59 -9.46
C PRO A 81 -2.66 11.83 -8.62
N ASN A 82 -3.03 10.70 -8.02
CA ASN A 82 -2.12 9.87 -7.22
C ASN A 82 -0.95 9.31 -8.06
N ALA A 83 -1.21 8.86 -9.29
CA ALA A 83 -0.17 8.40 -10.20
C ALA A 83 0.82 9.52 -10.57
N ARG A 84 0.33 10.75 -10.81
CA ARG A 84 1.19 11.91 -11.07
C ARG A 84 2.02 12.30 -9.85
N HIS A 85 1.43 12.25 -8.66
CA HIS A 85 2.15 12.47 -7.41
C HIS A 85 3.28 11.44 -7.25
N GLY A 86 2.99 10.15 -7.47
CA GLY A 86 4.00 9.09 -7.44
C GLY A 86 5.13 9.30 -8.45
N ALA A 87 4.81 9.72 -9.68
CA ALA A 87 5.81 10.03 -10.70
C ALA A 87 6.72 11.21 -10.29
N SER A 88 6.15 12.26 -9.68
CA SER A 88 6.92 13.39 -9.16
C SER A 88 7.86 12.99 -8.03
N VAL A 89 7.40 12.15 -7.10
CA VAL A 89 8.26 11.62 -6.02
C VAL A 89 9.37 10.73 -6.60
N ALA A 90 9.07 9.92 -7.62
CA ALA A 90 10.06 9.08 -8.27
C ALA A 90 11.18 9.89 -8.93
N GLU A 91 10.86 11.03 -9.56
CA GLU A 91 11.86 11.95 -10.12
C GLU A 91 12.78 12.54 -9.04
N ILE A 92 12.19 12.97 -7.91
CA ILE A 92 12.95 13.50 -6.77
C ILE A 92 13.89 12.44 -6.17
N VAL A 93 13.39 11.22 -5.96
CA VAL A 93 14.20 10.12 -5.40
C VAL A 93 15.29 9.68 -6.37
N GLY A 94 15.03 9.74 -7.69
CA GLY A 94 16.04 9.49 -8.72
C GLY A 94 17.14 10.56 -8.75
N ALA A 95 16.79 11.83 -8.52
CA ALA A 95 17.77 12.92 -8.48
C ALA A 95 18.63 12.91 -7.21
N PHE A 96 18.11 12.36 -6.10
CA PHE A 96 18.80 12.30 -4.82
C PHE A 96 18.88 10.84 -4.30
N PRO A 97 19.79 9.99 -4.85
CA PRO A 97 19.92 8.58 -4.49
C PRO A 97 20.61 8.38 -3.13
N THR A 98 20.06 9.01 -2.08
CA THR A 98 20.56 8.95 -0.70
C THR A 98 19.75 7.94 0.12
N CYS A 99 20.38 7.32 1.11
CA CYS A 99 19.70 6.39 2.03
C CYS A 99 18.64 7.08 2.93
N GLY A 100 18.53 8.41 2.87
CA GLY A 100 17.57 9.19 3.63
C GLY A 100 16.25 9.47 2.91
N GLY A 101 16.06 9.02 1.68
CA GLY A 101 14.80 9.20 0.97
C GLY A 101 14.27 10.65 0.98
N MET A 102 12.99 10.82 1.32
CA MET A 102 12.29 12.12 1.22
C MET A 102 12.81 13.21 2.17
N TYR A 103 13.31 12.86 3.36
CA TYR A 103 13.79 13.89 4.29
C TYR A 103 15.09 14.52 3.79
N MET A 104 16.00 13.72 3.22
CA MET A 104 17.24 14.22 2.62
C MET A 104 16.95 15.05 1.38
N ALA A 105 16.06 14.57 0.51
CA ALA A 105 15.64 15.31 -0.69
C ALA A 105 15.01 16.66 -0.33
N SER A 106 14.12 16.70 0.67
CA SER A 106 13.50 17.94 1.15
C SER A 106 14.52 18.92 1.76
N ALA A 107 15.53 18.41 2.47
CA ALA A 107 16.58 19.22 3.03
C ALA A 107 17.49 19.83 1.94
N GLN A 108 17.73 19.10 0.85
CA GLN A 108 18.55 19.61 -0.26
C GLN A 108 17.81 20.68 -1.10
N LEU A 109 16.50 20.51 -1.29
CA LEU A 109 15.62 21.45 -1.98
C LEU A 109 15.39 22.75 -1.18
N ALA A 110 15.51 22.70 0.14
CA ALA A 110 15.34 23.87 1.00
C ALA A 110 16.57 24.83 0.93
N PRO A 111 16.35 26.15 1.11
CA PRO A 111 17.44 27.11 1.24
C PRO A 111 18.39 26.73 2.38
N LEU A 112 19.70 26.99 2.22
CA LEU A 112 20.76 26.63 3.18
C LEU A 112 20.42 26.96 4.63
N ARG A 113 19.76 28.09 4.87
CA ARG A 113 19.35 28.56 6.20
C ARG A 113 18.31 27.66 6.89
N TYR A 114 17.47 26.96 6.13
CA TYR A 114 16.35 26.18 6.67
C TYR A 114 16.51 24.67 6.50
N ARG A 115 17.56 24.20 5.82
CA ARG A 115 17.76 22.77 5.52
C ARG A 115 17.65 21.86 6.72
N ALA A 116 18.29 22.24 7.84
CA ALA A 116 18.28 21.44 9.06
C ALA A 116 16.88 21.33 9.68
N ILE A 117 16.14 22.44 9.72
CA ILE A 117 14.78 22.48 10.31
C ILE A 117 13.79 21.73 9.42
N VAL A 118 13.83 21.97 8.11
CA VAL A 118 12.93 21.30 7.14
C VAL A 118 13.20 19.80 7.13
N GLY A 119 14.47 19.38 7.03
CA GLY A 119 14.84 17.97 7.06
C GLY A 119 14.43 17.29 8.37
N TRP A 120 14.57 17.98 9.51
CA TRP A 120 14.13 17.46 10.81
C TRP A 120 12.61 17.25 10.87
N ILE A 121 11.83 18.25 10.46
CA ILE A 121 10.36 18.16 10.47
C ILE A 121 9.89 17.05 9.53
N VAL A 122 10.38 17.02 8.29
CA VAL A 122 10.01 16.00 7.29
C VAL A 122 10.42 14.61 7.76
N GLY A 123 11.58 14.47 8.39
CA GLY A 123 12.04 13.22 9.00
C GLY A 123 11.07 12.71 10.06
N TRP A 124 10.68 13.56 11.02
CA TRP A 124 9.72 13.17 12.05
C TRP A 124 8.33 12.85 11.50
N LEU A 125 7.84 13.62 10.53
CA LEU A 125 6.58 13.33 9.86
C LEU A 125 6.62 11.99 9.13
N SER A 126 7.75 11.65 8.50
CA SER A 126 7.94 10.35 7.83
C SER A 126 7.92 9.19 8.83
N VAL A 127 8.59 9.33 9.98
CA VAL A 127 8.59 8.33 11.05
C VAL A 127 7.18 8.13 11.60
N LEU A 128 6.47 9.22 11.91
CA LEU A 128 5.08 9.16 12.38
C LEU A 128 4.17 8.50 11.34
N GLY A 129 4.34 8.82 10.06
CA GLY A 129 3.58 8.21 8.97
C GLY A 129 3.73 6.69 8.93
N ILE A 130 4.96 6.18 9.05
CA ILE A 130 5.22 4.73 9.08
C ILE A 130 4.62 4.09 10.34
N ILE A 131 4.70 4.75 11.51
CA ILE A 131 4.10 4.24 12.75
C ILE A 131 2.58 4.11 12.63
N PHE A 132 1.90 5.13 12.09
CA PHE A 132 0.45 5.10 11.88
C PHE A 132 0.06 4.06 10.82
N ALA A 133 0.84 3.92 9.75
CA ALA A 133 0.61 2.91 8.73
C ALA A 133 0.72 1.49 9.30
N LEU A 134 1.77 1.20 10.07
CA LEU A 134 1.95 -0.08 10.75
C LEU A 134 0.81 -0.37 11.72
N SER A 135 0.44 0.60 12.55
CA SER A 135 -0.67 0.47 13.51
C SER A 135 -1.99 0.13 12.81
N SER A 136 -2.27 0.75 11.66
CA SER A 136 -3.47 0.47 10.86
C SER A 136 -3.51 -0.99 10.37
N VAL A 137 -2.39 -1.49 9.83
CA VAL A 137 -2.30 -2.86 9.30
C VAL A 137 -2.40 -3.90 10.44
N GLU A 138 -1.73 -3.65 11.57
CA GLU A 138 -1.80 -4.52 12.75
C GLU A 138 -3.19 -4.57 13.37
N PHE A 139 -4.01 -3.53 13.19
CA PHE A 139 -5.42 -3.58 13.57
C PHE A 139 -6.30 -4.27 12.52
N GLY A 140 -5.99 -4.08 11.23
CA GLY A 140 -6.75 -4.67 10.12
C GLY A 140 -6.66 -6.19 10.07
N LEU A 141 -5.45 -6.74 10.19
CA LEU A 141 -5.20 -8.18 10.03
C LEU A 141 -5.95 -9.08 11.05
N PRO A 142 -5.92 -8.81 12.37
CA PRO A 142 -6.70 -9.56 13.35
C PRO A 142 -8.20 -9.54 13.06
N ASN A 143 -8.74 -8.39 12.59
CA ASN A 143 -10.14 -8.28 12.24
C ASN A 143 -10.50 -9.17 11.05
N MET A 144 -9.62 -9.29 10.06
CA MET A 144 -9.83 -10.20 8.92
C MET A 144 -9.79 -11.67 9.35
N ILE A 145 -8.84 -12.04 10.20
CA ILE A 145 -8.72 -13.41 10.73
C ILE A 145 -9.98 -13.78 11.52
N TRP A 146 -10.44 -12.89 12.41
CA TRP A 146 -11.66 -13.12 13.17
C TRP A 146 -12.91 -13.16 12.30
N ALA A 147 -13.00 -12.32 11.26
CA ALA A 147 -14.09 -12.39 10.30
C ALA A 147 -14.15 -13.76 9.60
N ALA A 148 -13.00 -14.31 9.19
CA ALA A 148 -12.94 -15.65 8.60
C ALA A 148 -13.39 -16.74 9.58
N VAL A 149 -13.02 -16.65 10.87
CA VAL A 149 -13.44 -17.61 11.90
C VAL A 149 -14.96 -17.55 12.15
N VAL A 150 -15.54 -16.35 12.19
CA VAL A 150 -16.98 -16.16 12.37
C VAL A 150 -17.75 -16.76 11.20
N ILE A 151 -17.28 -16.55 9.97
CA ILE A 151 -17.88 -17.13 8.76
C ILE A 151 -17.79 -18.66 8.79
N ALA A 152 -16.64 -19.22 9.22
CA ALA A 152 -16.44 -20.66 9.29
C ALA A 152 -17.27 -21.37 10.39
N LYS A 153 -17.83 -20.62 11.34
CA LYS A 153 -18.68 -21.13 12.43
C LYS A 153 -20.14 -20.67 12.30
N ASP A 154 -20.60 -20.37 11.09
CA ASP A 154 -21.97 -19.96 10.78
C ASP A 154 -22.48 -18.78 11.63
N GLY A 155 -21.58 -17.89 12.09
CA GLY A 155 -21.94 -16.73 12.90
C GLY A 155 -22.13 -16.97 14.39
N ASP A 156 -22.02 -18.20 14.89
CA ASP A 156 -22.24 -18.56 16.32
C ASP A 156 -21.02 -18.26 17.22
N TYR A 157 -20.15 -17.33 16.78
CA TYR A 157 -18.95 -16.97 17.53
C TYR A 157 -19.00 -15.51 17.97
N VAL A 158 -19.26 -15.28 19.26
CA VAL A 158 -19.24 -13.95 19.85
C VAL A 158 -17.80 -13.49 20.04
N LEU A 159 -17.42 -12.48 19.26
CA LEU A 159 -16.13 -11.84 19.34
C LEU A 159 -16.07 -10.89 20.53
N SER A 160 -15.19 -11.18 21.49
CA SER A 160 -14.90 -10.27 22.60
C SER A 160 -13.72 -9.38 22.24
N SER A 161 -13.79 -8.09 22.60
CA SER A 161 -12.70 -7.12 22.38
C SER A 161 -11.36 -7.60 22.94
N GLY A 162 -11.36 -8.33 24.07
CA GLY A 162 -10.13 -8.88 24.65
C GLY A 162 -9.44 -9.91 23.75
N LYS A 163 -10.20 -10.69 22.97
CA LYS A 163 -9.64 -11.67 22.02
C LYS A 163 -9.05 -11.01 20.79
N SER A 164 -9.67 -9.93 20.30
CA SER A 164 -9.14 -9.13 19.19
C SER A 164 -7.84 -8.42 19.59
N VAL A 165 -7.80 -7.82 20.79
CA VAL A 165 -6.59 -7.18 21.32
C VAL A 165 -5.49 -8.21 21.56
N GLY A 166 -5.81 -9.37 22.13
CA GLY A 166 -4.82 -10.44 22.35
C GLY A 166 -4.20 -10.94 21.04
N LEU A 167 -5.00 -11.12 19.99
CA LEU A 167 -4.49 -11.52 18.67
C LEU A 167 -3.63 -10.41 18.04
N CYS A 168 -4.06 -9.15 18.15
CA CYS A 168 -3.30 -7.98 17.71
C CYS A 168 -1.92 -7.90 18.39
N THR A 169 -1.88 -8.01 19.72
CA THR A 169 -0.61 -8.00 20.48
C THR A 169 0.28 -9.18 20.10
N GLY A 170 -0.28 -10.37 19.90
CA GLY A 170 0.49 -11.55 19.47
C GLY A 170 1.12 -11.36 18.08
N LEU A 171 0.36 -10.84 17.12
CA LEU A 171 0.86 -10.52 15.78
C LEU A 171 1.96 -9.46 15.82
N LEU A 172 1.78 -8.40 16.61
CA LEU A 172 2.77 -7.35 16.77
C LEU A 172 4.10 -7.87 17.32
N VAL A 173 4.07 -8.80 18.30
CA VAL A 173 5.29 -9.45 18.81
C VAL A 173 5.95 -10.30 17.72
N ILE A 174 5.18 -11.06 16.94
CA ILE A 174 5.72 -11.88 15.84
C ILE A 174 6.37 -10.99 14.77
N HIS A 175 5.70 -9.91 14.34
CA HIS A 175 6.25 -8.98 13.38
C HIS A 175 7.49 -8.26 13.94
N GLY A 176 7.52 -7.94 15.24
CA GLY A 176 8.71 -7.42 15.92
C GLY A 176 9.90 -8.39 15.84
N ILE A 177 9.69 -9.68 16.11
CA ILE A 177 10.72 -10.72 16.00
C ILE A 177 11.21 -10.86 14.56
N LEU A 178 10.29 -10.83 13.58
CA LEU A 178 10.65 -10.87 12.16
C LEU A 178 11.50 -9.66 11.74
N ASN A 179 11.25 -8.49 12.32
CA ASN A 179 12.05 -7.28 12.07
C ASN A 179 13.47 -7.37 12.66
N CYS A 180 13.73 -8.28 13.60
CA CYS A 180 15.09 -8.54 14.10
C CYS A 180 15.91 -9.46 13.17
N LEU A 181 15.31 -10.03 12.11
CA LEU A 181 16.03 -10.90 11.18
C LEU A 181 16.97 -10.09 10.26
N PRO A 182 18.08 -10.69 9.80
CA PRO A 182 18.99 -10.02 8.87
C PRO A 182 18.29 -9.61 7.57
N THR A 183 18.62 -8.43 7.04
CA THR A 183 18.04 -7.83 5.82
C THR A 183 18.05 -8.79 4.62
N ARG A 184 19.07 -9.64 4.52
CA ARG A 184 19.20 -10.65 3.46
C ARG A 184 18.11 -11.73 3.53
N SER A 185 17.72 -12.15 4.73
CA SER A 185 16.62 -13.12 4.91
C SER A 185 15.28 -12.47 4.60
N LEU A 186 15.10 -11.21 5.01
CA LEU A 186 13.89 -10.44 4.74
C LEU A 186 13.67 -10.22 3.23
N SER A 187 14.73 -9.91 2.49
CA SER A 187 14.69 -9.77 1.03
C SER A 187 14.23 -11.05 0.31
N ARG A 188 14.70 -12.23 0.77
CA ARG A 188 14.28 -13.52 0.20
C ARG A 188 12.82 -13.84 0.53
N LEU A 189 12.39 -13.61 1.77
CA LEU A 189 10.99 -13.82 2.17
C LEU A 189 10.05 -12.93 1.36
N ASN A 190 10.40 -11.66 1.21
CA ASN A 190 9.60 -10.70 0.46
C ASN A 190 9.51 -11.05 -1.03
N SER A 191 10.59 -11.57 -1.63
CA SER A 191 10.56 -12.02 -3.03
C SER A 191 9.57 -13.16 -3.27
N GLY A 192 9.39 -14.06 -2.29
CA GLY A 192 8.36 -15.11 -2.34
C GLY A 192 6.94 -14.58 -2.08
N PHE A 193 6.81 -13.61 -1.17
CA PHE A 193 5.51 -13.07 -0.75
C PHE A 193 4.75 -12.35 -1.88
N VAL A 194 5.45 -11.83 -2.88
CA VAL A 194 4.81 -11.25 -4.07
C VAL A 194 4.03 -12.26 -4.88
N PHE A 195 4.57 -13.46 -5.07
CA PHE A 195 3.86 -14.52 -5.80
C PHE A 195 2.59 -14.94 -5.06
N ILE A 196 2.65 -14.97 -3.72
CA ILE A 196 1.49 -15.26 -2.88
C ILE A 196 0.45 -14.14 -3.02
N ASN A 197 0.84 -12.86 -2.93
CA ASN A 197 -0.11 -11.73 -3.03
C ASN A 197 -0.72 -11.60 -4.42
N LEU A 198 0.10 -11.71 -5.47
CA LEU A 198 -0.37 -11.65 -6.85
C LEU A 198 -1.26 -12.86 -7.16
N GLY A 199 -0.84 -14.06 -6.74
CA GLY A 199 -1.62 -15.27 -6.88
C GLY A 199 -2.96 -15.19 -6.14
N ALA A 200 -2.96 -14.71 -4.89
CA ALA A 200 -4.17 -14.52 -4.10
C ALA A 200 -5.11 -13.47 -4.72
N THR A 201 -4.56 -12.41 -5.31
CA THR A 201 -5.35 -11.39 -6.02
C THR A 201 -6.02 -11.97 -7.26
N ILE A 202 -5.26 -12.68 -8.11
CA ILE A 202 -5.80 -13.34 -9.30
C ILE A 202 -6.85 -14.39 -8.92
N LEU A 203 -6.56 -15.20 -7.89
CA LEU A 203 -7.49 -16.19 -7.38
C LEU A 203 -8.78 -15.54 -6.88
N THR A 204 -8.68 -14.44 -6.14
CA THR A 204 -9.85 -13.70 -5.64
C THR A 204 -10.69 -13.18 -6.81
N ILE A 205 -10.07 -12.64 -7.86
CA ILE A 205 -10.78 -12.21 -9.08
C ILE A 205 -11.53 -13.41 -9.71
N ILE A 206 -10.85 -14.54 -9.92
CA ILE A 206 -11.45 -15.73 -10.54
C ILE A 206 -12.62 -16.25 -9.69
N VAL A 207 -12.42 -16.39 -8.38
CA VAL A 207 -13.43 -16.88 -7.44
C VAL A 207 -14.64 -15.95 -7.41
N LEU A 208 -14.43 -14.63 -7.35
CA LEU A 208 -15.52 -13.67 -7.40
C LEU A 208 -16.30 -13.75 -8.71
N LEU A 209 -15.63 -13.83 -9.87
CA LEU A 209 -16.32 -13.96 -11.16
C LEU A 209 -17.07 -15.30 -11.30
N ALA A 210 -16.53 -16.39 -10.74
CA ALA A 210 -17.12 -17.72 -10.87
C ALA A 210 -18.30 -17.95 -9.89
N MET A 211 -18.19 -17.44 -8.66
CA MET A 211 -19.16 -17.69 -7.59
C MET A 211 -20.28 -16.65 -7.52
N THR A 212 -20.09 -15.47 -8.12
CA THR A 212 -21.13 -14.42 -8.08
C THR A 212 -22.26 -14.75 -9.06
N PRO A 213 -23.52 -14.89 -8.58
CA PRO A 213 -24.67 -15.06 -9.47
C PRO A 213 -24.78 -13.87 -10.43
N ARG A 214 -25.13 -14.13 -11.70
CA ARG A 214 -25.27 -13.06 -12.71
C ARG A 214 -26.30 -11.98 -12.33
N SER A 215 -27.25 -12.30 -11.46
CA SER A 215 -28.24 -11.36 -10.92
C SER A 215 -27.63 -10.30 -9.98
N GLU A 216 -26.50 -10.62 -9.32
CA GLU A 216 -25.79 -9.73 -8.40
C GLU A 216 -24.67 -8.93 -9.12
N MET A 217 -24.46 -9.17 -10.41
CA MET A 217 -23.48 -8.43 -11.22
C MET A 217 -24.07 -7.09 -11.66
N HIS A 218 -23.52 -6.01 -11.14
CA HIS A 218 -23.92 -4.66 -11.55
C HIS A 218 -23.43 -4.34 -12.97
N SER A 219 -24.34 -3.85 -13.82
CA SER A 219 -24.03 -3.44 -15.18
C SER A 219 -23.23 -2.13 -15.22
N ALA A 220 -22.52 -1.87 -16.32
CA ALA A 220 -21.85 -0.58 -16.52
C ALA A 220 -22.84 0.61 -16.48
N ALA A 221 -24.10 0.40 -16.87
CA ALA A 221 -25.17 1.39 -16.76
C ALA A 221 -25.56 1.69 -15.30
N PHE A 222 -25.40 0.74 -14.38
CA PHE A 222 -25.58 1.00 -12.95
C PHE A 222 -24.44 1.87 -12.38
N VAL A 223 -23.22 1.66 -12.86
CA VAL A 223 -22.03 2.40 -12.39
C VAL A 223 -21.96 3.81 -12.98
N PHE A 224 -22.26 3.98 -14.28
CA PHE A 224 -22.12 5.27 -14.97
C PHE A 224 -23.45 5.97 -15.25
N GLY A 225 -24.58 5.28 -15.07
CA GLY A 225 -25.90 5.81 -15.38
C GLY A 225 -26.67 6.39 -14.18
N PRO A 226 -27.82 7.02 -14.46
CA PRO A 226 -28.66 7.68 -13.46
C PRO A 226 -29.35 6.69 -12.49
N GLU A 227 -29.49 5.41 -12.87
CA GLU A 227 -30.13 4.38 -12.03
C GLU A 227 -29.38 4.12 -10.72
N GLY A 228 -28.04 4.26 -10.72
CA GLY A 228 -27.22 4.17 -9.50
C GLY A 228 -27.42 5.35 -8.52
N VAL A 229 -28.06 6.45 -8.94
CA VAL A 229 -28.40 7.61 -8.09
C VAL A 229 -29.60 7.32 -7.18
N ILE A 230 -30.35 6.22 -7.41
CA ILE A 230 -31.65 6.03 -6.75
C ILE A 230 -31.55 5.19 -5.46
N ASN A 231 -30.41 4.53 -5.22
CA ASN A 231 -30.20 3.77 -3.99
C ASN A 231 -29.85 4.68 -2.80
N ASN A 232 -30.89 5.17 -2.10
CA ASN A 232 -30.79 5.94 -0.87
C ASN A 232 -29.68 5.39 0.05
N ALA A 233 -28.58 6.14 0.19
CA ALA A 233 -27.53 5.86 1.15
C ALA A 233 -28.06 6.15 2.56
N GLN A 234 -28.99 5.32 3.05
CA GLN A 234 -29.61 5.36 4.39
C GLN A 234 -29.83 6.79 4.95
N GLY A 235 -30.38 7.71 4.15
CA GLY A 235 -30.72 9.07 4.58
C GLY A 235 -29.67 10.16 4.31
N TRP A 236 -28.52 9.86 3.71
CA TRP A 236 -27.52 10.86 3.32
C TRP A 236 -27.81 11.47 1.94
N THR A 237 -27.61 12.78 1.82
CA THR A 237 -27.71 13.48 0.53
C THR A 237 -26.69 12.94 -0.46
N THR A 238 -26.97 13.05 -1.76
CA THR A 238 -26.12 12.51 -2.84
C THR A 238 -24.67 12.98 -2.74
N GLY A 239 -24.44 14.24 -2.34
CA GLY A 239 -23.08 14.77 -2.14
C GLY A 239 -22.34 14.12 -0.96
N VAL A 240 -23.02 13.87 0.16
CA VAL A 240 -22.40 13.25 1.34
C VAL A 240 -22.12 11.77 1.12
N ALA A 241 -23.01 11.06 0.42
CA ALA A 241 -22.78 9.68 0.00
C ALA A 241 -21.55 9.56 -0.93
N PHE A 242 -21.37 10.54 -1.82
CA PHE A 242 -20.18 10.63 -2.67
C PHE A 242 -18.91 10.86 -1.85
N LEU A 243 -18.95 11.74 -0.84
CA LEU A 243 -17.82 11.95 0.07
C LEU A 243 -17.47 10.70 0.89
N PHE A 244 -18.46 9.88 1.27
CA PHE A 244 -18.18 8.57 1.87
C PHE A 244 -17.55 7.58 0.87
N GLY A 245 -17.95 7.65 -0.39
CA GLY A 245 -17.28 6.93 -1.48
C GLY A 245 -15.82 7.35 -1.63
N LEU A 246 -15.56 8.66 -1.58
CA LEU A 246 -14.22 9.25 -1.62
C LEU A 246 -13.37 8.88 -0.42
N LEU A 247 -13.95 8.82 0.79
CA LEU A 247 -13.24 8.40 2.00
C LEU A 247 -12.77 6.94 1.92
N SER A 248 -13.52 6.11 1.21
CA SER A 248 -13.22 4.68 1.09
C SER A 248 -12.36 4.33 -0.12
N ALA A 249 -12.17 5.28 -1.04
CA ALA A 249 -11.38 5.13 -2.27
C ALA A 249 -9.91 5.44 -2.05
#